data_AF-A0A0P6RPP7-F1
#
_entry.id   AF-A0A0P6RPP7-F1
#
_cell.length_a   1.000
_cell.length_b   1.000
_cell.length_c   1.000
_cell.angle_alpha   90.00
_cell.angle_beta   90.00
_cell.angle_gamma   90.00
#
_symmetry.space_group_name_H-M   'P 1'
#
loop_
_entity.id
_entity.type
_entity.pdbx_description
1 polymer ?
#
loop_
_entity_poly.entity_id
_entity_poly.type
_entity_poly.pdbx_seq_one_letter_code
_entity_poly.pdbx_strand_id
1 'polypeptide(L)'
;MQHARALVTFALILSASPSLADVLGPGGKVIDCYCTDKSGARVDLGEIRCLNVDGLQFLAQCQMSLNVPMWREVQANCLSADLQAPPAPYSVAIAQLPDL
;
A
#
# COMPACT_ATOMS: atom_id res chain seq x y z
N MET A 1 34.94 2.24 29.05
CA MET A 1 34.42 1.61 27.80
C MET A 1 32.88 1.62 27.74
N GLN A 2 32.17 1.27 28.83
CA GLN A 2 30.70 1.20 28.84
C GLN A 2 29.99 2.56 28.69
N HIS A 3 30.52 3.62 29.31
CA HIS A 3 29.98 4.99 29.16
C HIS A 3 30.15 5.56 27.76
N ALA A 4 31.26 5.26 27.07
CA ALA A 4 31.48 5.68 25.69
C ALA A 4 30.48 5.03 24.73
N ARG A 5 30.17 3.73 24.93
CA ARG A 5 29.13 3.03 24.16
C ARG A 5 27.75 3.64 24.39
N ALA A 6 27.39 3.93 25.64
CA ALA A 6 26.11 4.54 25.99
C ALA A 6 25.96 5.95 25.39
N LEU A 7 27.03 6.76 25.42
CA LEU A 7 27.04 8.09 24.79
C LEU A 7 26.86 8.02 23.27
N VAL A 8 27.54 7.08 22.61
CA VAL A 8 27.41 6.88 21.15
C VAL A 8 25.98 6.43 20.78
N THR A 9 25.37 5.53 21.55
CA THR A 9 23.98 5.10 21.28
C THR A 9 22.99 6.25 21.51
N PHE A 10 23.17 7.02 22.58
CA PHE A 10 22.33 8.19 22.86
C PHE A 10 22.43 9.26 21.77
N ALA A 11 23.64 9.54 21.28
CA ALA A 11 23.85 10.49 20.18
C ALA A 11 23.19 10.04 18.87
N LEU A 12 23.25 8.74 18.54
CA LEU A 12 22.57 8.18 17.36
C LEU A 12 21.05 8.32 17.44
N ILE A 13 20.45 8.06 18.60
CA ILE A 13 19.01 8.20 18.81
C ILE A 13 18.57 9.66 18.66
N LEU A 14 19.34 10.61 19.17
CA LEU A 14 19.04 12.04 19.04
C LEU A 14 19.10 12.55 17.60
N SER A 15 19.84 11.88 16.71
CA SER A 15 20.00 12.31 15.32
C SER A 15 18.86 11.88 14.39
N ALA A 16 17.91 11.06 14.88
CA ALA A 16 16.76 10.59 14.10
C ALA A 16 15.69 11.69 14.00
N SER A 17 15.84 12.61 13.04
CA SER A 17 14.79 13.58 12.70
C SER A 17 13.75 12.94 11.77
N PRO A 18 12.44 13.14 11.99
CA PRO A 18 11.42 12.71 11.05
C PRO A 18 11.61 13.46 9.72
N SER A 19 11.74 12.73 8.62
CA SER A 19 11.73 13.32 7.28
C SER A 19 10.30 13.64 6.89
N LEU A 20 9.94 14.92 6.83
CA LEU A 20 8.70 15.36 6.19
C LEU A 20 8.98 15.50 4.68
N ALA A 21 8.50 14.55 3.89
CA ALA A 21 8.68 14.54 2.43
C ALA A 21 7.59 15.35 1.69
N ASP A 22 6.66 15.96 2.43
CA ASP A 22 5.50 16.61 1.85
C ASP A 22 5.75 18.10 1.57
N VAL A 23 5.20 18.59 0.45
CA VAL A 23 5.42 19.96 -0.01
C VAL A 23 4.23 20.82 0.37
N LEU A 24 4.49 21.89 1.13
CA LEU A 24 3.50 22.94 1.38
C LEU A 24 3.37 23.80 0.13
N GLY A 25 2.19 23.75 -0.50
CA GLY A 25 1.86 24.59 -1.63
C GLY A 25 1.55 26.04 -1.22
N PRO A 26 1.29 26.93 -2.20
CA PRO A 26 0.78 28.27 -1.94
C PRO A 26 -0.44 28.23 -1.01
N GLY A 27 -0.40 28.99 0.09
CA GLY A 27 -1.47 28.98 1.11
C GLY A 27 -1.26 28.00 2.28
N GLY A 28 -0.08 27.36 2.38
CA GLY A 28 0.32 26.57 3.55
C GLY A 28 -0.44 25.25 3.72
N LYS A 29 -1.07 24.77 2.65
CA LYS A 29 -1.74 23.48 2.60
C LYS A 29 -0.82 22.44 1.96
N VAL A 30 -0.88 21.23 2.49
CA VAL A 30 -0.33 20.05 1.83
C VAL A 30 -1.10 19.81 0.53
N ILE A 31 -0.37 19.46 -0.54
CA ILE A 31 -0.97 19.11 -1.83
C ILE A 31 -1.35 17.64 -1.79
N ASP A 32 -2.63 17.35 -1.96
CA ASP A 32 -3.15 15.99 -1.87
C ASP A 32 -3.23 15.34 -3.27
N CYS A 33 -2.21 14.55 -3.61
CA CYS A 33 -2.11 13.84 -4.89
C CYS A 33 -2.58 12.39 -4.77
N TYR A 34 -3.48 11.95 -5.66
CA TYR A 34 -4.06 10.61 -5.67
C TYR A 34 -4.38 10.16 -7.09
N CYS A 35 -4.53 8.86 -7.29
CA CYS A 35 -5.04 8.29 -8.54
C CYS A 35 -6.54 8.04 -8.43
N THR A 36 -7.21 7.94 -9.57
CA THR A 36 -8.60 7.47 -9.64
C THR A 36 -8.68 6.16 -10.41
N ASP A 37 -9.56 5.27 -9.95
CA ASP A 37 -9.90 4.06 -10.71
C ASP A 37 -11.04 4.32 -11.72
N LYS A 38 -11.46 3.26 -12.43
CA LYS A 38 -12.51 3.34 -13.45
C LYS A 38 -13.87 3.80 -12.89
N SER A 39 -14.13 3.59 -11.59
CA SER A 39 -15.34 4.08 -10.91
C SER A 39 -15.23 5.54 -10.49
N GLY A 40 -14.04 6.14 -10.61
CA GLY A 40 -13.73 7.47 -10.08
C GLY A 40 -13.37 7.44 -8.60
N ALA A 41 -13.24 6.25 -7.98
CA ALA A 41 -12.87 6.16 -6.58
C ALA A 41 -11.41 6.60 -6.40
N ARG A 42 -11.18 7.34 -5.31
CA ARG A 42 -9.84 7.75 -4.88
C ARG A 42 -9.00 6.52 -4.52
N VAL A 43 -7.74 6.55 -4.95
CA VAL A 43 -6.69 5.58 -4.62
C VAL A 43 -5.46 6.35 -4.17
N ASP A 44 -4.97 6.04 -2.98
CA ASP A 44 -3.82 6.74 -2.40
C ASP A 44 -2.49 6.30 -3.02
N LEU A 45 -1.49 7.18 -2.96
CA LEU A 45 -0.14 6.87 -3.43
C LEU A 45 0.43 5.64 -2.72
N GLY A 46 1.05 4.75 -3.48
CA GLY A 46 1.59 3.48 -3.02
C GLY A 46 0.59 2.33 -3.01
N GLU A 47 -0.72 2.60 -3.10
CA GLU A 47 -1.73 1.55 -3.18
C GLU A 47 -1.62 0.79 -4.51
N ILE A 48 -1.79 -0.53 -4.44
CA ILE A 48 -1.77 -1.44 -5.57
C ILE A 48 -3.21 -1.87 -5.88
N ARG A 49 -3.60 -1.77 -7.15
CA ARG A 49 -4.93 -2.17 -7.63
C ARG A 49 -4.80 -3.00 -8.91
N CYS A 50 -5.75 -3.90 -9.08
CA CYS A 50 -5.97 -4.56 -10.35
C CYS A 50 -6.75 -3.63 -11.26
N LEU A 51 -6.17 -3.21 -12.38
CA LEU A 51 -6.83 -2.35 -13.36
C LEU A 51 -7.31 -3.18 -14.54
N ASN A 52 -8.48 -2.82 -15.07
CA ASN A 52 -9.01 -3.33 -16.32
C ASN A 52 -9.20 -2.17 -17.30
N VAL A 53 -8.31 -2.08 -18.29
CA VAL A 53 -8.29 -1.05 -19.32
C VAL A 53 -8.44 -1.73 -20.67
N ASP A 54 -9.50 -1.44 -21.39
CA ASP A 54 -9.80 -2.02 -22.71
C ASP A 54 -9.76 -3.56 -22.75
N GLY A 55 -10.14 -4.21 -21.64
CA GLY A 55 -10.16 -5.67 -21.51
C GLY A 55 -8.84 -6.29 -21.07
N LEU A 56 -7.76 -5.51 -20.99
CA LEU A 56 -6.48 -5.94 -20.43
C LEU A 56 -6.49 -5.75 -18.92
N GLN A 57 -6.12 -6.81 -18.19
CA GLN A 57 -5.99 -6.79 -16.74
C GLN A 57 -4.52 -6.86 -16.32
N PHE A 58 -4.11 -5.92 -15.49
CA PHE A 58 -2.77 -5.86 -14.94
C PHE A 58 -2.77 -5.26 -13.54
N LEU A 59 -1.76 -5.62 -12.75
CA LEU A 59 -1.53 -5.06 -11.43
C LEU A 59 -0.78 -3.75 -11.59
N ALA A 60 -1.33 -2.67 -11.04
CA ALA A 60 -0.72 -1.35 -11.10
C ALA A 60 -0.65 -0.70 -9.72
N GLN A 61 0.41 0.08 -9.49
CA GLN A 61 0.54 0.92 -8.30
C GLN A 61 0.26 2.38 -8.66
N CYS A 62 -0.48 3.08 -7.80
CA CYS A 62 -0.57 4.52 -7.87
C CYS A 62 0.76 5.13 -7.42
N GLN A 63 1.47 5.84 -8.29
CA GLN A 63 2.73 6.50 -7.93
C GLN A 63 2.79 7.92 -8.47
N MET A 64 3.82 8.65 -8.04
CA MET A 64 4.15 9.97 -8.55
C MET A 64 5.20 9.88 -9.67
N SER A 65 4.97 10.55 -10.79
CA SER A 65 5.97 10.76 -11.84
C SER A 65 5.97 12.22 -12.28
N LEU A 66 7.12 12.90 -12.20
CA LEU A 66 7.25 14.32 -12.56
C LEU A 66 6.18 15.22 -11.92
N ASN A 67 5.85 14.94 -10.65
CA ASN A 67 4.82 15.65 -9.88
C ASN A 67 3.36 15.42 -10.33
N VAL A 68 3.10 14.37 -11.12
CA VAL A 68 1.75 13.96 -11.53
C VAL A 68 1.46 12.54 -11.02
N PRO A 69 0.30 12.29 -10.37
CA PRO A 69 -0.11 10.94 -10.02
C PRO A 69 -0.38 10.14 -11.30
N MET A 70 0.14 8.92 -11.36
CA MET A 70 -0.05 8.02 -12.48
C MET A 70 -0.21 6.58 -12.02
N TRP A 71 -0.72 5.74 -12.92
CA TRP A 71 -0.75 4.29 -12.75
C TRP A 71 0.49 3.68 -13.41
N ARG A 72 1.25 2.89 -12.66
CA ARG A 72 2.40 2.14 -13.19
C ARG A 72 2.12 0.66 -13.03
N GLU A 73 2.16 -0.05 -14.15
CA GLU A 73 2.13 -1.49 -14.16
C GLU A 73 3.32 -2.04 -13.38
N VAL A 74 3.03 -2.92 -12.42
CA VAL A 74 4.02 -3.63 -11.61
C VAL A 74 4.02 -5.13 -11.92
N GLN A 75 2.93 -5.67 -12.46
CA GLN A 75 2.82 -7.05 -12.90
C GLN A 75 1.73 -7.20 -13.97
N ALA A 76 1.98 -8.06 -14.96
CA ALA A 76 1.11 -8.25 -16.12
C ALA A 76 -0.22 -8.97 -15.82
N ASN A 77 -0.42 -9.49 -14.60
CA ASN A 77 -1.64 -10.17 -14.21
C ASN A 77 -2.05 -9.78 -12.79
N CYS A 78 -3.34 -9.91 -12.51
CA CYS A 78 -3.88 -9.75 -11.17
C CYS A 78 -3.89 -11.10 -10.46
N LEU A 79 -3.52 -11.10 -9.18
CA LEU A 79 -3.59 -12.30 -8.35
C LEU A 79 -5.07 -12.65 -8.11
N SER A 80 -5.49 -13.80 -8.62
CA SER A 80 -6.81 -14.38 -8.33
C SER A 80 -6.61 -15.66 -7.53
N ALA A 81 -7.26 -15.78 -6.37
CA ALA A 81 -7.38 -17.05 -5.67
C ALA A 81 -8.74 -17.66 -6.04
N ASP A 82 -8.72 -18.77 -6.75
CA ASP A 82 -9.93 -19.57 -6.97
C ASP A 82 -10.02 -20.60 -5.85
N LEU A 83 -11.01 -20.44 -4.96
CA LEU A 83 -11.40 -21.48 -4.03
C LEU A 83 -12.34 -22.42 -4.77
N GLN A 84 -11.78 -23.45 -5.40
CA GLN A 84 -12.58 -24.52 -5.97
C GLN A 84 -13.42 -25.13 -4.84
N ALA A 85 -14.71 -24.81 -4.79
CA ALA A 85 -15.64 -25.41 -3.86
C ALA A 85 -15.55 -26.93 -4.04
N PRO A 86 -15.10 -27.69 -3.03
CA PRO A 86 -14.95 -29.11 -3.25
C PRO A 86 -16.34 -29.71 -3.44
N PRO A 87 -16.47 -30.74 -4.30
CA PRO A 87 -17.77 -31.33 -4.60
C PRO A 87 -18.40 -31.82 -3.28
N ALA A 88 -19.53 -31.20 -2.88
CA ALA A 88 -20.28 -31.60 -1.69
C ALA A 88 -20.90 -33.00 -1.89
N PRO A 89 -21.09 -33.80 -0.81
CA PRO A 89 -21.13 -33.37 0.58
C PRO A 89 -20.04 -34.08 1.40
N TYR A 90 -18.84 -33.51 1.46
CA TYR A 90 -18.02 -33.77 2.63
C TYR A 90 -18.58 -32.86 3.73
N SER A 91 -19.16 -33.46 4.77
CA SER A 91 -19.64 -32.74 5.95
C SER A 91 -18.46 -31.97 6.54
N VAL A 92 -18.41 -30.67 6.28
CA VAL A 92 -17.50 -29.78 7.01
C VAL A 92 -18.01 -29.81 8.44
N ALA A 93 -17.33 -30.54 9.32
CA ALA A 93 -17.47 -30.33 10.74
C ALA A 93 -17.08 -28.88 10.98
N ILE A 94 -18.10 -28.04 11.19
CA ILE A 94 -17.91 -26.65 11.59
C ILE A 94 -17.27 -26.73 12.96
N ALA A 95 -15.94 -26.65 13.01
CA ALA A 95 -15.24 -26.44 14.26
C ALA A 95 -15.70 -25.04 14.72
N GLN A 96 -16.66 -25.02 15.65
CA GLN A 96 -17.07 -23.80 16.33
C GLN A 96 -15.80 -23.19 16.93
N LEU A 97 -15.41 -22.03 16.42
CA LEU A 97 -14.39 -21.22 17.07
C LEU A 97 -14.87 -20.99 18.50
N PRO A 98 -14.05 -21.24 19.54
CA PRO A 98 -14.43 -20.87 20.89
C PRO A 98 -14.60 -19.35 20.93
N ASP A 99 -15.77 -18.90 21.37
CA ASP A 99 -16.04 -17.51 21.68
C ASP A 99 -14.99 -17.04 22.71
N LEU A 100 -14.21 -16.02 22.35
CA LEU A 100 -13.35 -15.27 23.26
C LEU A 100 -14.13 -14.14 23.91
#